data_AF-A0A1F8SGS5-F1
#
_entry.id   AF-A0A1F8SGS5-F1
#
_cell.length_a   1.000
_cell.length_b   1.000
_cell.length_c   1.000
_cell.angle_alpha   90.00
_cell.angle_beta   90.00
_cell.angle_gamma   90.00
#
_symmetry.space_group_name_H-M   'P 1'
#
loop_
_entity.id
_entity.type
_entity.pdbx_description
1 polymer ?
#
loop_
_entity_poly.entity_id
_entity_poly.type
_entity_poly.pdbx_seq_one_letter_code
_entity_poly.pdbx_strand_id
1 'polypeptide(L)'
;MPTSRTARGEPGRPSVHEPRHEPRLRPSEERLVSVSRTTRRIAIAALVLAVVGVGLAAWRFLQPADASCQTAAWDVNPAPEDLPAGWSVSSSQYDVSRKQMTLLGPVPQDELASQAVVYATISCFPEGAADSVTRSGDAATAAGQTVTGRDDLGDQAFTAEDASGSTFVQFRRGTIVVYLAASGDASVAEAEAVASAFDVAMGGDGIETAIGTPDTGAPSPSEALPSAEPTEVPEESVSPAAAELEAALPSKVGEIELTIESAIGTDVLGTDQGSRAITAALREAGKTPDDLRVAQAYDPSDPSDPPVLSILAVQVEGMPIDALTALVKDSWLAASGAGVTEAPVTLAGKTFTRIDYGDALTASYLLAEGDIVLVIETADAALAEQTAAALP
;
A
#
# COMPACT_ATOMS: atom_id res chain seq x y z
N MET A 1 3.51 58.21 8.40
CA MET A 1 2.41 59.18 8.64
C MET A 1 1.17 58.40 9.03
N PRO A 2 0.49 58.78 10.12
CA PRO A 2 -0.63 58.05 10.70
C PRO A 2 -1.98 58.66 10.27
N THR A 3 -3.03 57.84 10.19
CA THR A 3 -4.40 58.30 10.46
C THR A 3 -5.22 57.17 11.05
N SER A 4 -5.39 57.25 12.37
CA SER A 4 -6.49 56.70 13.15
C SER A 4 -7.82 57.33 12.70
N ARG A 5 -8.96 56.62 12.79
CA ARG A 5 -10.17 57.09 13.52
C ARG A 5 -11.39 56.15 13.47
N THR A 6 -11.88 55.83 14.68
CA THR A 6 -13.29 55.82 15.20
C THR A 6 -14.39 55.04 14.48
N ALA A 7 -15.44 54.52 15.12
CA ALA A 7 -15.87 54.19 16.49
C ALA A 7 -17.40 53.96 16.45
N ARG A 8 -17.94 53.16 17.41
CA ARG A 8 -19.34 53.16 17.93
C ARG A 8 -20.47 52.82 16.94
N GLY A 9 -21.61 52.27 17.35
CA GLY A 9 -22.22 51.92 18.64
C GLY A 9 -23.50 51.13 18.31
N GLU A 10 -23.90 50.15 19.12
CA GLU A 10 -24.84 50.25 20.25
C GLU A 10 -26.14 49.43 19.97
N PRO A 11 -26.93 49.08 21.01
CA PRO A 11 -27.65 47.81 21.11
C PRO A 11 -29.19 47.96 21.07
N GLY A 12 -29.90 46.84 20.95
CA GLY A 12 -31.37 46.81 21.07
C GLY A 12 -31.96 45.44 21.39
N ARG A 13 -32.21 45.19 22.68
CA ARG A 13 -33.28 44.30 23.21
C ARG A 13 -34.59 45.14 23.31
N PRO A 14 -35.77 44.66 23.78
CA PRO A 14 -36.36 43.31 23.97
C PRO A 14 -37.87 43.23 23.55
N SER A 15 -38.52 42.07 23.72
CA SER A 15 -39.98 41.84 24.01
C SER A 15 -40.14 40.32 24.21
N VAL A 16 -40.53 39.68 25.34
CA VAL A 16 -41.61 39.80 26.34
C VAL A 16 -43.02 39.86 25.74
N HIS A 17 -43.71 38.71 25.67
CA HIS A 17 -45.08 38.59 26.20
C HIS A 17 -45.48 37.13 26.49
N GLU A 18 -46.44 37.01 27.40
CA GLU A 18 -46.66 35.93 28.38
C GLU A 18 -48.05 35.24 28.11
N PRO A 19 -48.75 34.61 29.09
CA PRO A 19 -49.10 33.19 29.17
C PRO A 19 -50.60 32.86 28.94
N ARG A 20 -50.97 31.56 29.09
CA ARG A 20 -52.29 30.94 29.48
C ARG A 20 -52.54 29.68 28.63
N HIS A 21 -53.16 28.58 29.08
CA HIS A 21 -54.07 28.30 30.18
C HIS A 21 -54.04 26.77 30.46
N GLU A 22 -54.01 26.36 31.73
CA GLU A 22 -54.53 25.04 32.15
C GLU A 22 -56.06 25.01 32.01
N PRO A 23 -56.63 23.81 31.85
CA PRO A 23 -57.62 23.38 32.83
C PRO A 23 -57.37 21.96 33.36
N ARG A 24 -57.38 21.86 34.70
CA ARG A 24 -57.61 20.64 35.46
C ARG A 24 -59.02 20.09 35.18
N LEU A 25 -59.11 18.80 34.86
CA LEU A 25 -60.26 17.98 35.22
C LEU A 25 -59.80 16.72 35.95
N ARG A 26 -60.63 16.35 36.93
CA ARG A 26 -60.43 15.44 38.05
C ARG A 26 -60.86 13.99 37.68
N PRO A 27 -60.75 13.01 38.60
CA PRO A 27 -60.32 11.64 38.33
C PRO A 27 -61.45 10.69 37.93
N SER A 28 -61.05 9.58 37.29
CA SER A 28 -61.84 8.35 37.15
C SER A 28 -60.84 7.20 37.40
N GLU A 29 -60.87 6.61 38.59
CA GLU A 29 -61.44 5.29 38.82
C GLU A 29 -60.74 4.17 38.02
N GLU A 30 -59.89 3.48 38.77
CA GLU A 30 -59.72 2.02 38.77
C GLU A 30 -60.13 1.27 37.49
N ARG A 31 -59.11 0.89 36.73
CA ARG A 31 -59.05 -0.47 36.19
C ARG A 31 -57.61 -0.94 36.23
N LEU A 32 -57.28 -1.63 37.32
CA LEU A 32 -56.17 -2.59 37.38
C LEU A 32 -56.45 -3.68 36.34
N VAL A 33 -56.12 -3.39 35.09
CA VAL A 33 -56.02 -4.42 34.05
C VAL A 33 -54.76 -5.19 34.39
N SER A 34 -54.96 -6.44 34.78
CA SER A 34 -53.96 -7.51 34.77
C SER A 34 -53.18 -7.42 33.45
N VAL A 35 -52.02 -6.76 33.51
CA VAL A 35 -51.05 -6.74 32.42
C VAL A 35 -50.53 -8.15 32.35
N SER A 36 -51.16 -8.93 31.46
CA SER A 36 -50.70 -10.23 30.99
C SER A 36 -49.18 -10.22 30.91
N ARG A 37 -48.53 -11.23 31.51
CA ARG A 37 -47.07 -11.41 31.49
C ARG A 37 -46.50 -11.31 30.07
N THR A 38 -47.32 -11.54 29.05
CA THR A 38 -47.00 -11.39 27.63
C THR A 38 -46.77 -9.92 27.21
N THR A 39 -47.60 -8.97 27.65
CA THR A 39 -47.45 -7.55 27.28
C THR A 39 -46.21 -6.93 27.95
N ARG A 40 -45.89 -7.36 29.17
CA ARG A 40 -44.66 -6.92 29.88
C ARG A 40 -43.40 -7.49 29.20
N ARG A 41 -43.46 -8.71 28.66
CA ARG A 41 -42.35 -9.31 27.87
C ARG A 41 -42.13 -8.60 26.53
N ILE A 42 -43.21 -8.20 25.84
CA ILE A 42 -43.11 -7.46 24.57
C ILE A 42 -42.53 -6.06 24.82
N ALA A 43 -42.97 -5.35 25.85
CA ALA A 43 -42.42 -4.04 26.20
C ALA A 43 -40.93 -4.10 26.58
N ILE A 44 -40.52 -5.14 27.32
CA ILE A 44 -39.09 -5.35 27.66
C ILE A 44 -38.28 -5.69 26.40
N ALA A 45 -38.79 -6.56 25.51
CA ALA A 45 -38.10 -6.90 24.27
C ALA A 45 -37.93 -5.69 23.35
N ALA A 46 -38.96 -4.85 23.22
CA ALA A 46 -38.88 -3.61 22.44
C ALA A 46 -37.85 -2.62 23.03
N LEU A 47 -37.77 -2.53 24.36
CA LEU A 47 -36.82 -1.65 25.04
C LEU A 47 -35.38 -2.17 24.93
N VAL A 48 -35.17 -3.49 25.00
CA VAL A 48 -33.87 -4.12 24.74
C VAL A 48 -33.44 -3.89 23.28
N LEU A 49 -34.34 -4.06 22.31
CA LEU A 49 -34.03 -3.78 20.90
C LEU A 49 -33.72 -2.30 20.66
N ALA A 50 -34.42 -1.38 21.31
CA ALA A 50 -34.12 0.05 21.23
C ALA A 50 -32.76 0.38 21.86
N VAL A 51 -32.40 -0.21 23.01
CA VAL A 51 -31.10 -0.02 23.64
C VAL A 51 -29.97 -0.63 22.81
N VAL A 52 -30.18 -1.79 22.20
CA VAL A 52 -29.22 -2.41 21.27
C VAL A 52 -29.06 -1.57 20.01
N GLY A 53 -30.15 -1.04 19.45
CA GLY A 53 -30.12 -0.14 18.28
C GLY A 53 -29.39 1.16 18.56
N VAL A 54 -29.66 1.81 19.70
CA VAL A 54 -28.96 3.03 20.13
C VAL A 54 -27.50 2.74 20.50
N GLY A 55 -27.22 1.59 21.12
CA GLY A 55 -25.87 1.13 21.43
C GLY A 55 -25.03 0.86 20.18
N LEU A 56 -25.60 0.23 19.15
CA LEU A 56 -24.96 0.01 17.85
C LEU A 56 -24.75 1.31 17.08
N ALA A 57 -25.72 2.23 17.12
CA ALA A 57 -25.58 3.55 16.51
C ALA A 57 -24.49 4.37 17.23
N ALA A 58 -24.47 4.38 18.57
CA ALA A 58 -23.45 5.04 19.36
C ALA A 58 -22.06 4.41 19.17
N TRP A 59 -21.98 3.08 19.05
CA TRP A 59 -20.74 2.36 18.73
C TRP A 59 -20.18 2.79 17.37
N ARG A 60 -21.04 2.94 16.35
CA ARG A 60 -20.64 3.46 15.04
C ARG A 60 -20.11 4.89 15.09
N PHE A 61 -20.64 5.74 15.97
CA PHE A 61 -20.12 7.08 16.20
C PHE A 61 -18.83 7.13 17.04
N LEU A 62 -18.49 6.04 17.73
CA LEU A 62 -17.29 5.91 18.56
C LEU A 62 -16.13 5.23 17.83
N GLN A 63 -16.34 4.69 16.62
CA GLN A 63 -15.23 4.30 15.76
C GLN A 63 -14.65 5.54 15.10
N PRO A 64 -13.32 5.77 15.19
CA PRO A 64 -12.69 6.88 14.49
C PRO A 64 -12.96 6.73 12.99
N ALA A 65 -13.52 7.77 12.37
CA ALA A 65 -13.84 7.79 10.93
C ALA A 65 -12.61 7.41 10.07
N ASP A 66 -11.41 7.67 10.59
CA ASP A 66 -10.14 7.41 9.93
C ASP A 66 -9.85 5.92 9.72
N ALA A 67 -10.21 5.06 10.68
CA ALA A 67 -10.04 3.61 10.53
C ALA A 67 -10.91 3.06 9.38
N SER A 68 -12.08 3.67 9.13
CA SER A 68 -12.96 3.24 8.05
C SER A 68 -12.48 3.66 6.66
N CYS A 69 -11.84 4.83 6.56
CA CYS A 69 -11.33 5.35 5.29
C CYS A 69 -10.06 4.60 4.87
N GLN A 70 -9.15 4.41 5.82
CA GLN A 70 -7.93 3.65 5.62
C GLN A 70 -8.23 2.21 5.19
N THR A 71 -9.06 1.48 5.95
CA THR A 71 -9.48 0.12 5.59
C THR A 71 -10.18 0.11 4.22
N ALA A 72 -11.01 1.09 3.90
CA ALA A 72 -11.63 1.17 2.57
C ALA A 72 -10.62 1.30 1.42
N ALA A 73 -9.50 2.01 1.59
CA ALA A 73 -8.43 2.04 0.58
C ALA A 73 -7.67 0.71 0.51
N TRP A 74 -7.48 0.04 1.65
CA TRP A 74 -6.77 -1.23 1.74
C TRP A 74 -7.55 -2.40 1.14
N ASP A 75 -8.88 -2.38 1.29
CA ASP A 75 -9.79 -3.39 0.79
C ASP A 75 -9.94 -3.37 -0.74
N VAL A 76 -9.51 -2.30 -1.42
CA VAL A 76 -9.53 -2.24 -2.89
C VAL A 76 -8.52 -3.23 -3.45
N ASN A 77 -9.03 -4.32 -4.02
CA ASN A 77 -8.28 -5.33 -4.75
C ASN A 77 -9.05 -5.69 -6.02
N PRO A 78 -8.52 -5.42 -7.24
CA PRO A 78 -9.10 -5.98 -8.44
C PRO A 78 -9.08 -7.51 -8.36
N ALA A 79 -10.19 -8.15 -8.73
CA ALA A 79 -10.20 -9.61 -8.86
C ALA A 79 -9.32 -10.01 -10.06
N PRO A 80 -8.61 -11.15 -10.00
CA PRO A 80 -7.78 -11.61 -11.11
C PRO A 80 -8.54 -11.73 -12.44
N GLU A 81 -9.82 -12.10 -12.40
CA GLU A 81 -10.69 -12.20 -13.58
C GLU A 81 -11.12 -10.85 -14.18
N ASP A 82 -11.03 -9.77 -13.41
CA ASP A 82 -11.35 -8.42 -13.88
C ASP A 82 -10.13 -7.71 -14.51
N LEU A 83 -8.92 -8.23 -14.24
CA LEU A 83 -7.69 -7.72 -14.84
C LEU A 83 -7.60 -8.10 -16.33
N PRO A 84 -6.92 -7.28 -17.16
CA PRO A 84 -6.69 -7.63 -18.56
C PRO A 84 -5.92 -8.95 -18.68
N ALA A 85 -6.14 -9.70 -19.76
CA ALA A 85 -5.48 -10.99 -19.95
C ALA A 85 -3.95 -10.85 -19.90
N GLY A 86 -3.30 -11.68 -19.09
CA GLY A 86 -1.83 -11.66 -18.90
C GLY A 86 -1.36 -10.66 -17.85
N TRP A 87 -2.26 -9.89 -17.23
CA TRP A 87 -1.93 -9.02 -16.10
C TRP A 87 -2.14 -9.72 -14.77
N SER A 88 -1.26 -9.46 -13.80
CA SER A 88 -1.38 -9.96 -12.43
C SER A 88 -0.88 -8.92 -11.43
N VAL A 89 -1.37 -9.01 -10.20
CA VAL A 89 -0.80 -8.28 -9.07
C VAL A 89 0.47 -9.02 -8.64
N SER A 90 1.62 -8.36 -8.68
CA SER A 90 2.89 -8.91 -8.20
C SER A 90 3.11 -8.58 -6.73
N SER A 91 2.88 -7.32 -6.32
CA SER A 91 3.09 -6.91 -4.93
C SER A 91 2.04 -5.92 -4.46
N SER A 92 1.83 -5.89 -3.13
CA SER A 92 0.99 -4.92 -2.45
C SER A 92 1.68 -4.43 -1.18
N GLN A 93 1.67 -3.11 -0.96
CA GLN A 93 2.21 -2.47 0.23
C GLN A 93 1.16 -1.57 0.87
N TYR A 94 1.16 -1.50 2.20
CA TYR A 94 0.18 -0.76 2.99
C TYR A 94 0.87 0.34 3.80
N ASP A 95 0.34 1.55 3.73
CA ASP A 95 0.78 2.73 4.48
C ASP A 95 -0.44 3.29 5.25
N VAL A 96 -0.20 4.20 6.20
CA VAL A 96 -1.21 4.76 7.12
C VAL A 96 -2.41 5.38 6.39
N SER A 97 -2.23 5.88 5.16
CA SER A 97 -3.30 6.53 4.39
C SER A 97 -3.54 5.97 2.99
N ARG A 98 -2.81 4.93 2.59
CA ARG A 98 -2.84 4.42 1.22
C ARG A 98 -2.44 2.95 1.13
N LYS A 99 -2.83 2.33 0.03
CA LYS A 99 -2.31 1.06 -0.46
C LYS A 99 -1.59 1.31 -1.78
N GLN A 100 -0.49 0.61 -1.99
CA GLN A 100 0.22 0.59 -3.26
C GLN A 100 0.22 -0.81 -3.82
N MET A 101 0.05 -0.94 -5.12
CA MET A 101 0.09 -2.23 -5.81
C MET A 101 0.95 -2.11 -7.05
N THR A 102 1.74 -3.15 -7.33
CA THR A 102 2.46 -3.30 -8.59
C THR A 102 1.77 -4.38 -9.40
N LEU A 103 1.38 -4.04 -10.63
CA LEU A 103 0.80 -4.98 -11.58
C LEU A 103 1.78 -5.21 -12.71
N LEU A 104 2.02 -6.48 -13.03
CA LEU A 104 2.86 -6.89 -14.15
C LEU A 104 1.96 -7.32 -15.30
N GLY A 105 2.22 -6.80 -16.49
CA GLY A 105 1.61 -7.24 -17.72
C GLY A 105 2.26 -8.51 -18.28
N PRO A 106 1.84 -8.97 -19.46
CA PRO A 106 2.39 -10.17 -20.07
C PRO A 106 3.89 -10.02 -20.34
N VAL A 107 4.64 -11.11 -20.16
CA VAL A 107 6.07 -11.17 -20.50
C VAL A 107 6.20 -10.99 -22.02
N PRO A 108 6.96 -9.99 -22.50
CA PRO A 108 7.12 -9.76 -23.92
C PRO A 108 7.84 -10.93 -24.59
N GLN A 109 7.51 -11.21 -25.86
CA GLN A 109 8.22 -12.23 -26.65
C GLN A 109 9.54 -11.72 -27.22
N ASP A 110 9.69 -10.40 -27.31
CA ASP A 110 10.94 -9.76 -27.70
C ASP A 110 11.80 -9.55 -26.45
N GLU A 111 13.01 -10.11 -26.44
CA GLU A 111 13.96 -10.00 -25.31
C GLU A 111 14.45 -8.55 -25.10
N LEU A 112 14.26 -7.67 -26.07
CA LEU A 112 14.61 -6.25 -25.97
C LEU A 112 13.47 -5.38 -25.43
N ALA A 113 12.25 -5.92 -25.35
CA ALA A 113 11.08 -5.22 -24.85
C ALA A 113 11.02 -5.29 -23.31
N SER A 114 10.57 -4.20 -22.70
CA SER A 114 10.42 -4.12 -21.24
C SER A 114 9.03 -4.59 -20.85
N GLN A 115 8.93 -5.52 -19.89
CA GLN A 115 7.64 -5.96 -19.38
C GLN A 115 6.80 -4.75 -18.95
N ALA A 116 5.52 -4.73 -19.36
CA ALA A 116 4.59 -3.70 -18.97
C ALA A 116 4.38 -3.73 -17.45
N VAL A 117 4.44 -2.56 -16.80
CA VAL A 117 4.23 -2.43 -15.36
C VAL A 117 3.31 -1.25 -15.06
N VAL A 118 2.29 -1.48 -14.22
CA VAL A 118 1.42 -0.43 -13.70
C VAL A 118 1.57 -0.35 -12.18
N TYR A 119 1.89 0.86 -11.70
CA TYR A 119 1.93 1.18 -10.28
C TYR A 119 0.61 1.84 -9.86
N ALA A 120 -0.16 1.16 -9.02
CA ALA A 120 -1.38 1.69 -8.44
C ALA A 120 -1.09 2.30 -7.06
N THR A 121 -1.60 3.50 -6.81
CA THR A 121 -1.70 4.10 -5.47
C THR A 121 -3.17 4.36 -5.17
N ILE A 122 -3.70 3.68 -4.17
CA ILE A 122 -5.08 3.77 -3.70
C ILE A 122 -5.07 4.56 -2.40
N SER A 123 -5.70 5.72 -2.39
CA SER A 123 -5.75 6.60 -1.22
C SER A 123 -7.20 6.89 -0.85
N CYS A 124 -7.49 7.00 0.45
CA CYS A 124 -8.79 7.45 0.92
C CYS A 124 -8.73 8.89 1.41
N PHE A 125 -9.64 9.71 0.91
CA PHE A 125 -9.81 11.11 1.28
C PHE A 125 -11.20 11.28 1.92
N PRO A 126 -11.32 11.35 3.26
CA PRO A 126 -12.61 11.54 3.92
C PRO A 126 -13.35 12.78 3.39
N GLU A 127 -12.57 13.81 3.06
CA GLU A 127 -12.99 15.02 2.38
C GLU A 127 -11.95 15.36 1.29
N GLY A 128 -12.37 16.00 0.20
CA GLY A 128 -11.46 16.51 -0.83
C GLY A 128 -11.00 15.49 -1.90
N ALA A 129 -11.60 14.31 -1.99
CA ALA A 129 -11.32 13.35 -3.07
C ALA A 129 -11.50 13.98 -4.47
N ALA A 130 -12.58 14.74 -4.67
CA ALA A 130 -12.85 15.46 -5.93
C ALA A 130 -11.83 16.57 -6.22
N ASP A 131 -11.44 17.32 -5.18
CA ASP A 131 -10.41 18.36 -5.30
C ASP A 131 -9.05 17.75 -5.65
N SER A 132 -8.73 16.57 -5.12
CA SER A 132 -7.51 15.83 -5.42
C SER A 132 -7.40 15.49 -6.91
N VAL A 133 -8.45 14.87 -7.49
CA VAL A 133 -8.49 14.53 -8.92
C VAL A 133 -8.41 15.81 -9.78
N THR A 134 -9.16 16.85 -9.42
CA THR A 134 -9.16 18.13 -10.16
C THR A 134 -7.78 18.79 -10.15
N ARG A 135 -7.15 18.93 -8.99
CA ARG A 135 -5.82 19.56 -8.86
C ARG A 135 -4.74 18.76 -9.57
N SER A 136 -4.85 17.44 -9.58
CA SER A 136 -3.91 16.58 -10.30
C SER A 136 -4.04 16.75 -11.82
N GLY A 137 -5.27 16.82 -12.35
CA GLY A 137 -5.49 17.13 -13.76
C GLY A 137 -5.01 18.52 -14.17
N ASP A 138 -5.21 19.53 -13.31
CA ASP A 138 -4.65 20.88 -13.51
C ASP A 138 -3.12 20.87 -13.49
N ALA A 139 -2.50 20.10 -12.58
CA ALA A 139 -1.05 19.95 -12.50
C ALA A 139 -0.47 19.25 -13.73
N ALA A 140 -1.14 18.20 -14.22
CA ALA A 140 -0.78 17.51 -15.45
C ALA A 140 -0.80 18.46 -16.66
N THR A 141 -1.88 19.25 -16.78
CA THR A 141 -2.00 20.28 -17.81
C THR A 141 -0.88 21.32 -17.70
N ALA A 142 -0.57 21.78 -16.49
CA ALA A 142 0.51 22.74 -16.24
C ALA A 142 1.90 22.17 -16.55
N ALA A 143 2.09 20.85 -16.44
CA ALA A 143 3.30 20.14 -16.84
C ALA A 143 3.41 19.92 -18.36
N GLY A 144 2.42 20.36 -19.15
CA GLY A 144 2.40 20.24 -20.60
C GLY A 144 1.95 18.86 -21.10
N GLN A 145 1.28 18.08 -20.25
CA GLN A 145 0.73 16.78 -20.61
C GLN A 145 -0.63 16.93 -21.28
N THR A 146 -0.98 15.97 -22.13
CA THR A 146 -2.30 15.89 -22.76
C THR A 146 -3.27 15.24 -21.78
N VAL A 147 -4.21 16.01 -21.23
CA VAL A 147 -5.21 15.53 -20.27
C VAL A 147 -6.54 15.27 -20.97
N THR A 148 -7.06 14.06 -20.83
CA THR A 148 -8.34 13.61 -21.37
C THR A 148 -9.28 13.25 -20.22
N GLY A 149 -10.40 13.96 -20.10
CA GLY A 149 -11.43 13.63 -19.10
C GLY A 149 -12.10 12.29 -19.40
N ARG A 150 -12.44 11.54 -18.36
CA ARG A 150 -13.06 10.21 -18.43
C ARG A 150 -14.36 10.21 -17.63
N ASP A 151 -15.48 10.01 -18.30
CA ASP A 151 -16.82 9.94 -17.72
C ASP A 151 -17.33 8.49 -17.59
N ASP A 152 -16.54 7.53 -18.07
CA ASP A 152 -16.74 6.09 -18.06
C ASP A 152 -15.99 5.37 -16.92
N LEU A 153 -15.26 6.12 -16.07
CA LEU A 153 -14.53 5.60 -14.92
C LEU A 153 -14.91 6.38 -13.64
N GLY A 154 -15.34 5.66 -12.61
CA GLY A 154 -15.62 6.24 -11.29
C GLY A 154 -16.68 7.36 -11.30
N ASP A 155 -16.62 8.23 -10.31
CA ASP A 155 -17.43 9.46 -10.23
C ASP A 155 -16.77 10.64 -10.95
N GLN A 156 -15.45 10.56 -11.16
CA GLN A 156 -14.62 11.58 -11.79
C GLN A 156 -13.26 10.96 -12.12
N ALA A 157 -12.84 11.10 -13.38
CA ALA A 157 -11.60 10.51 -13.85
C ALA A 157 -10.93 11.35 -14.95
N PHE A 158 -9.64 11.13 -15.14
CA PHE A 158 -8.90 11.57 -16.31
C PHE A 158 -7.73 10.62 -16.62
N THR A 159 -7.34 10.60 -17.89
CA THR A 159 -6.07 10.04 -18.36
C THR A 159 -5.15 11.21 -18.73
N ALA A 160 -3.85 11.09 -18.48
CA ALA A 160 -2.87 12.06 -18.93
C ALA A 160 -1.63 11.36 -19.50
N GLU A 161 -1.11 11.92 -20.59
CA GLU A 161 0.05 11.41 -21.31
C GLU A 161 1.07 12.52 -21.55
N ASP A 162 2.35 12.23 -21.35
CA ASP A 162 3.44 13.14 -21.68
C ASP A 162 4.04 12.88 -23.08
N ALA A 163 4.98 13.73 -23.50
CA ALA A 163 5.60 13.62 -24.83
C ALA A 163 6.45 12.35 -25.02
N SER A 164 6.78 11.61 -23.96
CA SER A 164 7.45 10.31 -24.03
C SER A 164 6.48 9.14 -24.16
N GLY A 165 5.17 9.38 -24.08
CA GLY A 165 4.14 8.33 -24.04
C GLY A 165 3.93 7.76 -22.64
N SER A 166 4.53 8.35 -21.60
CA SER A 166 4.27 7.93 -20.22
C SER A 166 2.84 8.28 -19.87
N THR A 167 2.07 7.28 -19.42
CA THR A 167 0.64 7.40 -19.18
C THR A 167 0.33 7.27 -17.71
N PHE A 168 -0.59 8.08 -17.22
CA PHE A 168 -1.23 7.85 -15.93
C PHE A 168 -2.73 8.08 -15.99
N VAL A 169 -3.45 7.27 -15.22
CA VAL A 169 -4.90 7.33 -15.08
C VAL A 169 -5.19 7.64 -13.62
N GLN A 170 -6.04 8.64 -13.37
CA GLN A 170 -6.50 8.92 -12.02
C GLN A 170 -8.01 9.05 -12.00
N PHE A 171 -8.63 8.36 -11.05
CA PHE A 171 -10.07 8.42 -10.86
C PHE A 171 -10.44 8.29 -9.40
N ARG A 172 -11.69 8.62 -9.08
CA ARG A 172 -12.25 8.45 -7.74
C ARG A 172 -13.58 7.73 -7.78
N ARG A 173 -13.89 7.01 -6.71
CA ARG A 173 -15.23 6.49 -6.39
C ARG A 173 -15.52 6.76 -4.92
N GLY A 174 -16.49 7.65 -4.67
CA GLY A 174 -16.73 8.19 -3.34
C GLY A 174 -15.49 8.91 -2.80
N THR A 175 -14.98 8.41 -1.67
CA THR A 175 -13.80 8.92 -0.96
C THR A 175 -12.48 8.28 -1.41
N ILE A 176 -12.53 7.20 -2.20
CA ILE A 176 -11.32 6.53 -2.68
C ILE A 176 -10.87 7.15 -3.98
N VAL A 177 -9.57 7.45 -4.07
CA VAL A 177 -8.89 7.91 -5.27
C VAL A 177 -7.84 6.87 -5.64
N VAL A 178 -7.90 6.41 -6.88
CA VAL A 178 -6.91 5.50 -7.47
C VAL A 178 -6.09 6.30 -8.48
N TYR A 179 -4.77 6.25 -8.32
CA TYR A 179 -3.79 6.79 -9.26
C TYR A 179 -2.98 5.63 -9.83
N LEU A 180 -2.92 5.52 -11.15
CA LEU A 180 -2.20 4.48 -11.87
C LEU A 180 -1.14 5.15 -12.73
N ALA A 181 0.13 4.78 -12.56
CA ALA A 181 1.20 5.17 -13.46
C ALA A 181 1.68 3.95 -14.24
N ALA A 182 1.59 4.03 -15.56
CA ALA A 182 2.06 3.01 -16.47
C ALA A 182 3.53 3.25 -16.84
N SER A 183 4.29 2.17 -16.97
CA SER A 183 5.70 2.17 -17.34
C SER A 183 6.05 0.88 -18.11
N GLY A 184 7.27 0.82 -18.65
CA GLY A 184 7.63 -0.23 -19.61
C GLY A 184 6.84 -0.08 -20.91
N ASP A 185 6.51 -1.20 -21.54
CA ASP A 185 5.74 -1.22 -22.80
C ASP A 185 4.21 -1.18 -22.59
N ALA A 186 3.74 -0.75 -21.40
CA ALA A 186 2.32 -0.61 -21.09
C ALA A 186 1.67 0.50 -21.93
N SER A 187 0.69 0.13 -22.76
CA SER A 187 -0.08 1.09 -23.55
C SER A 187 -1.12 1.84 -22.71
N VAL A 188 -1.59 2.98 -23.22
CA VAL A 188 -2.72 3.73 -22.64
C VAL A 188 -3.93 2.83 -22.43
N ALA A 189 -4.29 2.03 -23.45
CA ALA A 189 -5.45 1.15 -23.38
C ALA A 189 -5.31 0.10 -22.27
N GLU A 190 -4.11 -0.43 -22.03
CA GLU A 190 -3.86 -1.36 -20.94
C GLU A 190 -3.94 -0.69 -19.58
N ALA A 191 -3.39 0.52 -19.42
CA ALA A 191 -3.51 1.30 -18.20
C ALA A 191 -4.98 1.60 -17.85
N GLU A 192 -5.78 1.92 -18.86
CA GLU A 192 -7.22 2.16 -18.73
C GLU A 192 -8.00 0.87 -18.41
N ALA A 193 -7.60 -0.26 -18.99
CA ALA A 193 -8.18 -1.56 -18.68
C ALA A 193 -7.88 -2.02 -17.25
N VAL A 194 -6.66 -1.77 -16.76
CA VAL A 194 -6.32 -1.97 -15.34
C VAL A 194 -7.16 -1.02 -14.47
N ALA A 195 -7.33 0.25 -14.87
CA ALA A 195 -8.20 1.19 -14.16
C ALA A 195 -9.64 0.71 -14.06
N SER A 196 -10.17 0.10 -15.12
CA SER A 196 -11.49 -0.54 -15.12
C SER A 196 -11.61 -1.63 -14.04
N ALA A 197 -10.60 -2.49 -13.90
CA ALA A 197 -10.59 -3.53 -12.87
C ALA A 197 -10.64 -2.95 -11.44
N PHE A 198 -9.90 -1.85 -11.21
CA PHE A 198 -9.98 -1.13 -9.94
C PHE A 198 -11.35 -0.46 -9.73
N ASP A 199 -11.99 0.03 -10.79
CA ASP A 199 -13.33 0.59 -10.69
C ASP A 199 -14.36 -0.46 -10.27
N VAL A 200 -14.30 -1.66 -10.87
CA VAL A 200 -15.12 -2.82 -10.49
C VAL A 200 -14.87 -3.22 -9.03
N ALA A 201 -13.61 -3.27 -8.58
CA ALA A 201 -13.25 -3.57 -7.19
C ALA A 201 -13.86 -2.58 -6.18
N MET A 202 -14.09 -1.35 -6.60
CA MET A 202 -14.74 -0.31 -5.77
C MET A 202 -16.27 -0.27 -5.95
N GLY A 203 -16.85 -1.25 -6.65
CA GLY A 203 -18.29 -1.37 -6.89
C GLY A 203 -18.81 -0.57 -8.08
N GLY A 204 -17.93 -0.18 -9.00
CA GLY A 204 -18.28 0.36 -10.31
C GLY A 204 -18.64 -0.72 -11.32
N ASP A 205 -19.03 -0.28 -12.52
CA ASP A 205 -19.36 -1.17 -13.64
C ASP A 205 -18.12 -1.49 -14.50
N GLY A 206 -17.01 -0.79 -14.28
CA GLY A 206 -15.85 -0.82 -15.17
C GLY A 206 -16.12 -0.14 -16.52
N ILE A 207 -15.09 -0.07 -17.35
CA ILE A 207 -15.23 0.33 -18.74
C ILE A 207 -15.67 -0.91 -19.52
N GLU A 208 -16.73 -0.76 -20.32
CA GLU A 208 -17.17 -1.77 -21.28
C GLU A 208 -16.17 -1.85 -22.45
N THR A 209 -14.96 -2.35 -22.18
CA THR A 209 -13.88 -2.36 -23.17
C THR A 209 -13.86 -3.71 -23.88
N ALA A 210 -14.20 -3.69 -25.17
CA ALA A 210 -13.91 -4.79 -26.08
C ALA A 210 -12.40 -4.81 -26.37
N ILE A 211 -11.58 -5.25 -25.41
CA ILE A 211 -10.19 -5.56 -25.70
C ILE A 211 -10.21 -6.87 -26.49
N GLY A 212 -10.14 -6.75 -27.81
CA GLY A 212 -9.86 -7.88 -28.67
C GLY A 212 -8.59 -8.55 -28.15
N THR A 213 -8.62 -9.88 -28.07
CA THR A 213 -7.44 -10.72 -27.80
C THR A 213 -6.25 -10.14 -28.59
N PRO A 214 -5.07 -9.94 -27.97
CA PRO A 214 -3.94 -9.33 -28.67
C PRO A 214 -3.74 -10.06 -30.00
N ASP A 215 -3.79 -9.28 -31.09
CA ASP A 215 -3.58 -9.77 -32.44
C ASP A 215 -2.20 -10.40 -32.47
N THR A 216 -2.18 -11.73 -32.50
CA THR A 216 -0.95 -12.51 -32.59
C THR A 216 -0.45 -12.32 -34.02
N GLY A 217 0.22 -11.20 -34.25
CA GLY A 217 0.71 -10.80 -35.56
C GLY A 217 1.42 -11.97 -36.23
N ALA A 218 0.87 -12.44 -37.35
CA ALA A 218 1.45 -13.51 -38.13
C ALA A 218 2.88 -13.13 -38.53
N PRO A 219 3.86 -14.05 -38.40
CA PRO A 219 5.25 -13.74 -38.70
C PRO A 219 5.40 -13.35 -40.18
N SER A 220 5.90 -12.14 -40.43
CA SER A 220 6.53 -11.83 -41.72
C SER A 220 7.78 -12.70 -41.85
N PRO A 221 8.04 -13.32 -43.02
CA PRO A 221 9.24 -14.11 -43.23
C PRO A 221 10.44 -13.15 -43.31
N SER A 222 11.11 -12.94 -42.18
CA SER A 222 12.42 -12.28 -42.14
C SER A 222 13.48 -13.26 -42.65
N GLU A 223 14.23 -12.82 -43.65
CA GLU A 223 15.32 -13.56 -44.26
C GLU A 223 16.38 -13.94 -43.22
N ALA A 224 16.75 -15.21 -43.21
CA ALA A 224 17.77 -15.77 -42.32
C ALA A 224 19.14 -15.11 -42.57
N LEU A 225 19.63 -14.37 -41.58
CA LEU A 225 21.04 -14.04 -41.46
C LEU A 225 21.79 -15.22 -40.82
N PRO A 226 23.04 -15.48 -41.22
CA PRO A 226 23.78 -16.65 -40.74
C PRO A 226 24.10 -16.54 -39.25
N SER A 227 23.85 -17.65 -38.52
CA SER A 227 24.28 -17.86 -37.14
C SER A 227 25.75 -17.51 -36.95
N ALA A 228 26.01 -16.50 -36.12
CA ALA A 228 27.31 -16.36 -35.46
C ALA A 228 27.34 -17.35 -34.28
N GLU A 229 28.39 -18.14 -34.21
CA GLU A 229 28.66 -19.09 -33.12
C GLU A 229 28.78 -18.33 -31.77
N PRO A 230 28.33 -18.93 -30.66
CA PRO A 230 28.38 -18.29 -29.36
C PRO A 230 29.84 -18.12 -28.94
N THR A 231 30.28 -16.88 -28.81
CA THR A 231 31.53 -16.56 -28.14
C THR A 231 31.27 -16.69 -26.65
N GLU A 232 31.85 -17.71 -26.00
CA GLU A 232 31.95 -17.79 -24.54
C GLU A 232 32.61 -16.49 -24.05
N VAL A 233 31.82 -15.61 -23.44
CA VAL A 233 32.33 -14.46 -22.70
C VAL A 233 32.86 -15.03 -21.38
N PRO A 234 34.12 -14.76 -21.01
CA PRO A 234 34.65 -15.20 -19.72
C PRO A 234 33.79 -14.61 -18.59
N GLU A 235 33.31 -15.46 -17.68
CA GLU A 235 32.71 -15.03 -16.42
C GLU A 235 33.78 -14.25 -15.64
N GLU A 236 33.77 -12.91 -15.76
CA GLU A 236 34.54 -12.07 -14.87
C GLU A 236 33.96 -12.28 -13.46
N SER A 237 34.79 -12.85 -12.59
CA SER A 237 34.50 -13.01 -11.17
C SER A 237 34.44 -11.62 -10.55
N VAL A 238 33.25 -11.01 -10.58
CA VAL A 238 32.99 -9.74 -9.93
C VAL A 238 33.24 -9.95 -8.44
N SER A 239 34.17 -9.17 -7.88
CA SER A 239 34.42 -9.22 -6.44
C SER A 239 33.16 -8.75 -5.69
N PRO A 240 32.78 -9.42 -4.58
CA PRO A 240 31.57 -9.09 -3.86
C PRO A 240 31.59 -7.64 -3.36
N ALA A 241 30.45 -6.95 -3.50
CA ALA A 241 30.30 -5.54 -3.16
C ALA A 241 30.40 -5.30 -1.64
N ALA A 242 30.01 -6.29 -0.82
CA ALA A 242 30.06 -6.24 0.63
C ALA A 242 30.43 -7.62 1.23
N ALA A 243 31.66 -8.09 1.00
CA ALA A 243 32.15 -9.39 1.48
C ALA A 243 31.92 -9.65 2.99
N GLU A 244 31.99 -8.60 3.82
CA GLU A 244 31.74 -8.71 5.26
C GLU A 244 30.27 -9.02 5.58
N LEU A 245 29.33 -8.51 4.79
CA LEU A 245 27.90 -8.81 4.94
C LEU A 245 27.55 -10.19 4.42
N GLU A 246 28.17 -10.63 3.31
CA GLU A 246 27.99 -11.99 2.82
C GLU A 246 28.45 -13.03 3.85
N ALA A 247 29.57 -12.75 4.54
CA ALA A 247 30.07 -13.61 5.61
C ALA A 247 29.17 -13.62 6.86
N ALA A 248 28.31 -12.61 7.04
CA ALA A 248 27.33 -12.55 8.12
C ALA A 248 26.05 -13.36 7.81
N LEU A 249 25.89 -13.84 6.57
CA LEU A 249 24.74 -14.61 6.13
C LEU A 249 25.06 -16.11 6.08
N PRO A 250 24.11 -16.98 6.46
CA PRO A 250 24.30 -18.42 6.39
C PRO A 250 24.19 -18.87 4.93
N SER A 251 25.11 -19.72 4.48
CA SER A 251 25.00 -20.37 3.17
C SER A 251 23.94 -21.49 3.16
N LYS A 252 23.44 -21.89 4.33
CA LYS A 252 22.48 -23.00 4.48
C LYS A 252 21.58 -22.80 5.71
N VAL A 253 20.30 -23.10 5.55
CA VAL A 253 19.33 -23.18 6.67
C VAL A 253 18.61 -24.51 6.61
N GLY A 254 18.84 -25.37 7.59
CA GLY A 254 18.31 -26.74 7.56
C GLY A 254 18.87 -27.50 6.34
N GLU A 255 18.00 -27.88 5.41
CA GLU A 255 18.36 -28.52 4.13
C GLU A 255 18.38 -27.55 2.94
N ILE A 256 18.02 -26.28 3.15
CA ILE A 256 17.94 -25.24 2.10
C ILE A 256 19.33 -24.64 1.91
N GLU A 257 19.91 -24.82 0.72
CA GLU A 257 21.12 -24.11 0.29
C GLU A 257 20.72 -22.71 -0.19
N LEU A 258 21.38 -21.68 0.32
CA LEU A 258 21.08 -20.30 -0.01
C LEU A 258 22.11 -19.74 -1.00
N THR A 259 21.63 -18.99 -1.99
CA THR A 259 22.48 -18.11 -2.80
C THR A 259 22.64 -16.81 -2.07
N ILE A 260 23.88 -16.33 -1.98
CA ILE A 260 24.23 -15.06 -1.33
C ILE A 260 24.73 -14.11 -2.40
N GLU A 261 24.20 -12.89 -2.38
CA GLU A 261 24.66 -11.80 -3.21
C GLU A 261 24.74 -10.50 -2.40
N SER A 262 25.61 -9.58 -2.81
CA SER A 262 25.75 -8.28 -2.18
C SER A 262 25.82 -7.15 -3.19
N ALA A 263 25.35 -5.98 -2.76
CA ALA A 263 25.31 -4.78 -3.56
C ALA A 263 25.51 -3.52 -2.72
N ILE A 264 25.82 -2.42 -3.40
CA ILE A 264 25.87 -1.08 -2.82
C ILE A 264 24.56 -0.34 -3.06
N GLY A 265 24.25 0.66 -2.23
CA GLY A 265 22.96 1.36 -2.29
C GLY A 265 22.64 2.00 -3.64
N THR A 266 23.64 2.45 -4.42
CA THR A 266 23.39 3.00 -5.77
C THR A 266 22.89 1.97 -6.78
N ASP A 267 23.18 0.70 -6.53
CA ASP A 267 22.84 -0.38 -7.45
C ASP A 267 21.44 -0.95 -7.12
N VAL A 268 21.04 -0.89 -5.84
CA VAL A 268 19.76 -1.43 -5.37
C VAL A 268 18.66 -0.39 -5.19
N LEU A 269 19.00 0.88 -4.92
CA LEU A 269 17.99 1.93 -4.72
C LEU A 269 17.59 2.54 -6.06
N GLY A 270 16.37 2.25 -6.47
CA GLY A 270 15.74 2.83 -7.65
C GLY A 270 15.06 4.17 -7.38
N THR A 271 14.11 4.52 -8.26
CA THR A 271 13.30 5.73 -8.13
C THR A 271 11.92 5.49 -7.52
N ASP A 272 11.59 4.25 -7.13
CA ASP A 272 10.32 3.89 -6.51
C ASP A 272 10.16 4.50 -5.11
N GLN A 273 8.98 4.36 -4.50
CA GLN A 273 8.71 5.00 -3.21
C GLN A 273 9.56 4.44 -2.06
N GLY A 274 9.79 3.13 -2.00
CA GLY A 274 10.61 2.50 -0.97
C GLY A 274 12.05 2.99 -1.07
N SER A 275 12.61 2.96 -2.29
CA SER A 275 13.95 3.50 -2.54
C SER A 275 14.07 4.99 -2.22
N ARG A 276 13.04 5.80 -2.51
CA ARG A 276 13.00 7.23 -2.14
C ARG A 276 12.92 7.43 -0.62
N ALA A 277 12.18 6.60 0.10
CA ALA A 277 12.08 6.66 1.56
C ALA A 277 13.43 6.34 2.20
N ILE A 278 14.08 5.26 1.77
CA ILE A 278 15.43 4.89 2.22
C ILE A 278 16.44 6.00 1.88
N THR A 279 16.41 6.52 0.65
CA THR A 279 17.30 7.63 0.23
C THR A 279 17.06 8.89 1.07
N ALA A 280 15.82 9.17 1.46
CA ALA A 280 15.49 10.30 2.33
C ALA A 280 16.00 10.09 3.76
N ALA A 281 15.82 8.89 4.32
CA ALA A 281 16.33 8.53 5.64
C ALA A 281 17.86 8.58 5.71
N LEU A 282 18.55 8.05 4.69
CA LEU A 282 20.00 8.18 4.54
C LEU A 282 20.42 9.65 4.56
N ARG A 283 19.76 10.50 3.76
CA ARG A 283 20.07 11.93 3.68
C ARG A 283 19.85 12.66 5.02
N GLU A 284 18.77 12.33 5.73
CA GLU A 284 18.49 12.89 7.06
C GLU A 284 19.59 12.53 8.07
N ALA A 285 20.16 11.32 7.94
CA ALA A 285 21.32 10.87 8.70
C ALA A 285 22.67 11.41 8.19
N GLY A 286 22.67 12.28 7.18
CA GLY A 286 23.90 12.81 6.57
C GLY A 286 24.67 11.77 5.75
N LYS A 287 23.98 10.74 5.25
CA LYS A 287 24.50 9.65 4.41
C LYS A 287 23.99 9.78 2.97
N THR A 288 24.56 8.96 2.10
CA THR A 288 24.26 8.82 0.68
C THR A 288 23.99 7.36 0.34
N PRO A 289 23.38 7.04 -0.81
CA PRO A 289 23.26 5.66 -1.28
C PRO A 289 24.59 4.91 -1.33
N ASP A 290 25.71 5.57 -1.62
CA ASP A 290 27.04 4.95 -1.64
C ASP A 290 27.49 4.43 -0.26
N ASP A 291 26.92 4.95 0.83
CA ASP A 291 27.21 4.51 2.20
C ASP A 291 26.42 3.27 2.60
N LEU A 292 25.37 2.91 1.85
CA LEU A 292 24.55 1.72 2.09
C LEU A 292 25.20 0.49 1.46
N ARG A 293 25.26 -0.58 2.24
CA ARG A 293 25.67 -1.93 1.83
C ARG A 293 24.56 -2.90 2.20
N VAL A 294 24.26 -3.80 1.28
CA VAL A 294 23.22 -4.81 1.45
C VAL A 294 23.79 -6.14 0.99
N ALA A 295 23.52 -7.21 1.74
CA ALA A 295 23.64 -8.56 1.25
C ALA A 295 22.32 -9.30 1.46
N GLN A 296 21.96 -10.16 0.52
CA GLN A 296 20.76 -10.98 0.57
C GLN A 296 21.15 -12.45 0.43
N ALA A 297 20.52 -13.30 1.24
CA ALA A 297 20.55 -14.75 1.08
C ALA A 297 19.13 -15.26 0.80
N TYR A 298 18.94 -16.03 -0.27
CA TYR A 298 17.64 -16.55 -0.71
C TYR A 298 17.76 -17.97 -1.27
N ASP A 299 16.65 -18.71 -1.30
CA ASP A 299 16.59 -20.04 -1.94
C ASP A 299 16.37 -19.87 -3.45
N PRO A 300 17.36 -20.15 -4.32
CA PRO A 300 17.20 -20.01 -5.77
C PRO A 300 16.27 -21.09 -6.37
N SER A 301 15.95 -22.13 -5.61
CA SER A 301 15.08 -23.23 -6.06
C SER A 301 13.60 -22.97 -5.77
N ASP A 302 13.29 -21.94 -4.97
CA ASP A 302 11.92 -21.57 -4.64
C ASP A 302 11.35 -20.63 -5.70
N PRO A 303 10.35 -21.07 -6.51
CA PRO A 303 9.73 -20.22 -7.52
C PRO A 303 8.68 -19.26 -6.94
N SER A 304 8.47 -19.24 -5.62
CA SER A 304 7.46 -18.40 -4.96
C SER A 304 7.84 -16.93 -5.01
N ASP A 305 6.84 -16.08 -5.27
CA ASP A 305 6.95 -14.62 -5.16
C ASP A 305 5.89 -14.12 -4.16
N PRO A 306 6.28 -13.70 -2.93
CA PRO A 306 7.65 -13.64 -2.40
C PRO A 306 8.23 -15.03 -2.04
N PRO A 307 9.57 -15.17 -1.92
CA PRO A 307 10.20 -16.42 -1.51
C PRO A 307 9.79 -16.81 -0.08
N VAL A 308 9.76 -18.12 0.20
CA VAL A 308 9.44 -18.70 1.52
C VAL A 308 10.44 -18.25 2.60
N LEU A 309 11.70 -18.01 2.19
CA LEU A 309 12.77 -17.52 3.04
C LEU A 309 13.64 -16.50 2.28
N SER A 310 13.78 -15.33 2.89
CA SER A 310 14.77 -14.31 2.52
C SER A 310 15.49 -13.84 3.78
N ILE A 311 16.80 -13.64 3.69
CA ILE A 311 17.62 -13.08 4.78
C ILE A 311 18.36 -11.87 4.24
N LEU A 312 18.18 -10.72 4.87
CA LEU A 312 18.83 -9.47 4.50
C LEU A 312 19.84 -9.08 5.58
N ALA A 313 21.04 -8.69 5.16
CA ALA A 313 22.02 -7.99 5.99
C ALA A 313 22.16 -6.56 5.47
N VAL A 314 21.92 -5.58 6.34
CA VAL A 314 21.99 -4.16 6.01
C VAL A 314 23.03 -3.47 6.87
N GLN A 315 23.88 -2.67 6.25
CA GLN A 315 24.86 -1.81 6.93
C GLN A 315 24.89 -0.45 6.26
N VAL A 316 25.05 0.61 7.05
CA VAL A 316 25.33 1.95 6.54
C VAL A 316 26.60 2.46 7.21
N GLU A 317 27.63 2.75 6.42
CA GLU A 317 28.96 3.08 6.94
C GLU A 317 28.89 4.23 7.96
N GLY A 318 29.37 4.00 9.18
CA GLY A 318 29.41 5.00 10.25
C GLY A 318 28.04 5.49 10.73
N MET A 319 26.96 4.74 10.49
CA MET A 319 25.64 4.97 11.08
C MET A 319 25.56 4.25 12.45
N PRO A 320 25.11 4.92 13.53
CA PRO A 320 24.86 4.24 14.80
C PRO A 320 23.80 3.14 14.64
N ILE A 321 23.99 2.00 15.31
CA ILE A 321 23.11 0.83 15.15
C ILE A 321 21.63 1.12 15.46
N ASP A 322 21.34 1.99 16.44
CA ASP A 322 19.96 2.40 16.75
C ASP A 322 19.31 3.16 15.59
N ALA A 323 20.09 4.00 14.90
CA ALA A 323 19.62 4.76 13.73
C ALA A 323 19.47 3.84 12.51
N LEU A 324 20.38 2.88 12.32
CA LEU A 324 20.26 1.87 11.27
C LEU A 324 19.04 0.97 11.49
N THR A 325 18.80 0.55 12.73
CA THR A 325 17.62 -0.22 13.10
C THR A 325 16.34 0.56 12.81
N ALA A 326 16.28 1.84 13.17
CA ALA A 326 15.14 2.69 12.83
C ALA A 326 14.96 2.84 11.31
N LEU A 327 16.04 3.07 10.55
CA LEU A 327 15.99 3.15 9.09
C LEU A 327 15.41 1.87 8.47
N VAL A 328 15.90 0.70 8.86
CA VAL A 328 15.42 -0.58 8.34
C VAL A 328 13.96 -0.79 8.74
N LYS A 329 13.60 -0.57 10.00
CA LYS A 329 12.21 -0.74 10.44
C LYS A 329 11.23 0.19 9.76
N ASP A 330 11.53 1.49 9.74
CA ASP A 330 10.56 2.51 9.36
C ASP A 330 10.53 2.74 7.85
N SER A 331 11.69 2.66 7.19
CA SER A 331 11.81 2.97 5.75
C SER A 331 11.88 1.74 4.85
N TRP A 332 12.43 0.62 5.34
CA TRP A 332 12.55 -0.61 4.56
C TRP A 332 11.36 -1.55 4.79
N LEU A 333 11.05 -1.80 6.07
CA LEU A 333 10.01 -2.75 6.49
C LEU A 333 8.66 -2.08 6.74
N ALA A 334 8.58 -0.76 6.75
CA ALA A 334 7.36 0.00 7.05
C ALA A 334 6.68 -0.44 8.37
N ALA A 335 7.47 -0.78 9.39
CA ALA A 335 7.02 -1.33 10.67
C ALA A 335 6.13 -0.37 11.49
N SER A 336 6.13 0.93 11.15
CA SER A 336 5.25 1.94 11.73
C SER A 336 3.84 1.99 11.11
N GLY A 337 3.54 1.12 10.14
CA GLY A 337 2.23 1.03 9.52
C GLY A 337 1.12 0.68 10.52
N ALA A 338 -0.09 1.20 10.31
CA ALA A 338 -1.20 0.83 11.20
C ALA A 338 -1.53 -0.67 11.06
N GLY A 339 -1.87 -1.32 12.18
CA GLY A 339 -2.10 -2.77 12.20
C GLY A 339 -0.84 -3.61 12.28
N VAL A 340 0.34 -3.04 11.99
CA VAL A 340 1.63 -3.68 12.23
C VAL A 340 1.89 -3.70 13.73
N THR A 341 2.30 -4.85 14.25
CA THR A 341 2.69 -5.00 15.64
C THR A 341 4.13 -5.47 15.76
N GLU A 342 4.79 -5.01 16.81
CA GLU A 342 6.14 -5.40 17.13
C GLU A 342 6.21 -6.07 18.49
N ALA A 343 6.95 -7.16 18.60
CA ALA A 343 7.21 -7.82 19.85
C ALA A 343 8.63 -8.40 19.91
N PRO A 344 9.30 -8.33 21.07
CA PRO A 344 10.54 -9.07 21.25
C PRO A 344 10.25 -10.58 21.21
N VAL A 345 11.08 -11.32 20.50
CA VAL A 345 11.04 -12.79 20.45
C VAL A 345 12.45 -13.34 20.62
N THR A 346 12.58 -14.50 21.26
CA THR A 346 13.85 -15.20 21.38
C THR A 346 13.89 -16.32 20.36
N LEU A 347 14.85 -16.28 19.43
CA LEU A 347 15.11 -17.34 18.45
C LEU A 347 16.55 -17.83 18.62
N ALA A 348 16.75 -19.14 18.77
CA ALA A 348 18.07 -19.74 18.96
C ALA A 348 18.91 -19.08 20.08
N GLY A 349 18.26 -18.54 21.11
CA GLY A 349 18.91 -17.83 22.22
C GLY A 349 19.32 -16.38 21.95
N LYS A 350 19.14 -15.87 20.72
CA LYS A 350 19.30 -14.46 20.36
C LYS A 350 17.94 -13.73 20.48
N THR A 351 17.94 -12.45 20.86
CA THR A 351 16.70 -11.64 20.96
C THR A 351 16.48 -10.87 19.66
N PHE A 352 15.38 -11.17 18.99
CA PHE A 352 14.91 -10.49 17.78
C PHE A 352 13.72 -9.58 18.11
N THR A 353 13.46 -8.63 17.22
CA THR A 353 12.17 -7.93 17.14
C THR A 353 11.37 -8.60 16.02
N ARG A 354 10.25 -9.24 16.37
CA ARG A 354 9.28 -9.76 15.40
C ARG A 354 8.35 -8.61 15.00
N ILE A 355 8.23 -8.39 13.70
CA ILE A 355 7.30 -7.47 13.06
C ILE A 355 6.21 -8.34 12.41
N ASP A 356 4.97 -8.16 12.85
CA ASP A 356 3.79 -8.90 12.41
C ASP A 356 2.85 -7.93 11.69
N TYR A 357 2.67 -8.15 10.39
CA TYR A 357 1.83 -7.31 9.52
C TYR A 357 0.36 -7.75 9.48
N GLY A 358 -0.04 -8.78 10.25
CA GLY A 358 -1.41 -9.30 10.31
C GLY A 358 -1.65 -10.56 9.47
N ASP A 359 -2.92 -10.96 9.39
CA ASP A 359 -3.33 -12.28 8.88
C ASP A 359 -2.94 -12.46 7.40
N ALA A 360 -1.99 -13.38 7.16
CA ALA A 360 -1.49 -13.87 5.86
C ALA A 360 -0.27 -13.16 5.23
N LEU A 361 0.46 -12.31 5.97
CA LEU A 361 1.73 -11.76 5.51
C LEU A 361 2.94 -12.46 6.15
N THR A 362 4.04 -12.53 5.40
CA THR A 362 5.36 -12.97 5.88
C THR A 362 5.78 -12.11 7.07
N ALA A 363 6.12 -12.73 8.20
CA ALA A 363 6.64 -11.98 9.34
C ALA A 363 8.12 -11.63 9.10
N SER A 364 8.55 -10.47 9.58
CA SER A 364 9.96 -10.08 9.58
C SER A 364 10.54 -10.21 10.99
N TYR A 365 11.73 -10.79 11.12
CA TYR A 365 12.47 -10.91 12.37
C TYR A 365 13.75 -10.12 12.27
N LEU A 366 13.89 -9.08 13.08
CA LEU A 366 15.01 -8.16 13.03
C LEU A 366 15.97 -8.41 14.19
N LEU A 367 17.26 -8.54 13.89
CA LEU A 367 18.35 -8.63 14.86
C LEU A 367 19.38 -7.55 14.56
N ALA A 368 19.67 -6.70 15.54
CA ALA A 368 20.78 -5.77 15.49
C ALA A 368 22.02 -6.42 16.11
N GLU A 369 23.10 -6.55 15.34
CA GLU A 369 24.35 -7.18 15.78
C GLU A 369 25.55 -6.37 15.27
N GLY A 370 26.32 -5.80 16.20
CA GLY A 370 27.42 -4.89 15.85
C GLY A 370 26.91 -3.63 15.16
N ASP A 371 27.32 -3.42 13.91
CA ASP A 371 26.93 -2.34 13.02
C ASP A 371 26.04 -2.83 11.85
N ILE A 372 25.54 -4.06 11.92
CA ILE A 372 24.68 -4.70 10.91
C ILE A 372 23.28 -4.92 11.50
N VAL A 373 22.27 -4.73 10.66
CA VAL A 373 20.90 -5.18 10.93
C VAL A 373 20.59 -6.37 10.03
N LEU A 374 20.26 -7.50 10.65
CA LEU A 374 19.82 -8.71 10.00
C LEU A 374 18.29 -8.77 10.02
N VAL A 375 17.68 -9.11 8.88
CA VAL A 375 16.23 -9.32 8.74
C VAL A 375 16.01 -10.72 8.18
N ILE A 376 15.19 -11.52 8.88
CA ILE A 376 14.70 -12.80 8.37
C ILE A 376 13.25 -12.60 7.96
N GLU A 377 12.91 -12.89 6.72
CA GLU A 377 11.55 -12.84 6.21
C GLU A 377 11.07 -14.27 5.94
N THR A 378 10.10 -14.72 6.73
CA THR A 378 9.45 -16.02 6.51
C THR A 378 8.09 -16.10 7.22
N ALA A 379 7.15 -16.84 6.63
CA ALA A 379 5.88 -17.17 7.27
C ALA A 379 6.00 -18.39 8.21
N ASP A 380 7.08 -19.18 8.11
CA ASP A 380 7.30 -20.37 8.93
C ASP A 380 8.16 -20.04 10.16
N ALA A 381 7.54 -20.03 11.34
CA ALA A 381 8.24 -19.77 12.60
C ALA A 381 9.34 -20.82 12.92
N ALA A 382 9.19 -22.06 12.48
CA ALA A 382 10.22 -23.08 12.65
C ALA A 382 11.41 -22.84 11.71
N LEU A 383 11.16 -22.26 10.53
CA LEU A 383 12.22 -21.84 9.63
C LEU A 383 12.96 -20.62 10.17
N ALA A 384 12.24 -19.64 10.75
CA ALA A 384 12.87 -18.50 11.44
C ALA A 384 13.80 -18.95 12.58
N GLU A 385 13.40 -19.92 13.40
CA GLU A 385 14.23 -20.50 14.46
C GLU A 385 15.50 -21.17 13.89
N GLN A 386 15.36 -21.94 12.81
CA GLN A 386 16.50 -22.59 12.13
C GLN A 386 17.45 -21.57 11.52
N THR A 387 16.92 -20.54 10.88
CA THR A 387 17.72 -19.45 10.32
C THR A 387 18.50 -18.75 11.43
N ALA A 388 17.83 -18.39 12.54
CA ALA A 388 18.49 -17.75 13.68
C ALA A 388 19.61 -18.62 14.28
N ALA A 389 19.45 -19.95 14.28
CA ALA A 389 20.49 -20.89 14.74
C ALA A 389 21.65 -21.04 13.76
N ALA A 390 21.43 -20.76 12.47
CA ALA A 390 22.44 -20.84 11.42
C ALA A 390 23.24 -19.54 11.25
N LEU A 391 22.72 -18.41 11.76
CA LEU A 391 23.47 -17.14 11.78
C LEU A 391 24.81 -17.31 12.53
N PRO A 392 25.91 -16.71 12.02
CA PRO A 392 27.24 -16.80 12.64
C PRO A 392 27.36 -16.38 14.11
#